data_AF-A0AB39XSU5-F1
#
_entry.id   AF-A0AB39XSU5-F1
#
_cell.length_a   1.000
_cell.length_b   1.000
_cell.length_c   1.000
_cell.angle_alpha   90.00
_cell.angle_beta   90.00
_cell.angle_gamma   90.00
#
_symmetry.space_group_name_H-M   'P 1'
#
loop_
_entity.id
_entity.type
_entity.pdbx_description
1 polymer ?
#
loop_
_entity_poly.entity_id
_entity_poly.type
_entity_poly.pdbx_seq_one_letter_code
_entity_poly.pdbx_strand_id
1 'polypeptide(L)' 'MANEQRAKFWELRAALGLARLWANDGKSKEARDLLAAVCGWFTEGLDTRDLKDAHVVLANFA' A
#
# COMPACT_ATOMS: atom_id res chain seq x y z
N MET A 1 -10.88 -10.22 16.84
CA MET A 1 -9.73 -10.71 16.05
C MET A 1 -10.01 -10.97 14.56
N ALA A 2 -11.26 -11.03 14.05
CA ALA A 2 -11.52 -11.18 12.60
C ALA A 2 -11.86 -9.86 11.86
N ASN A 3 -12.49 -8.89 12.56
CA ASN A 3 -12.88 -7.61 11.95
C ASN A 3 -11.71 -6.63 11.78
N GLU A 4 -10.76 -6.61 12.71
CA GLU A 4 -9.60 -5.71 12.64
C GLU A 4 -8.67 -6.07 11.48
N GLN A 5 -8.44 -7.36 11.24
CA GLN A 5 -7.64 -7.81 10.09
C GLN A 5 -8.33 -7.47 8.75
N ARG A 6 -9.65 -7.56 8.69
CA ARG A 6 -10.43 -7.13 7.51
C ARG A 6 -10.37 -5.62 7.29
N ALA A 7 -10.50 -4.82 8.34
CA ALA A 7 -10.42 -3.36 8.25
C ALA A 7 -9.06 -2.92 7.72
N LYS A 8 -7.97 -3.50 8.24
CA LYS A 8 -6.61 -3.24 7.76
C LYS A 8 -6.46 -3.56 6.26
N PHE A 9 -7.02 -4.67 5.78
CA PHE A 9 -6.96 -5.04 4.37
C PHE A 9 -7.64 -4.03 3.43
N TRP A 10 -8.76 -3.44 3.87
CA TRP A 10 -9.42 -2.35 3.13
C TRP A 10 -8.59 -1.07 3.12
N GLU A 11 -7.91 -0.74 4.22
CA GLU A 11 -6.99 0.40 4.30
C GLU A 11 -5.81 0.23 3.33
N LEU A 12 -5.22 -0.97 3.26
CA LEU A 12 -4.15 -1.27 2.31
C LEU A 12 -4.60 -1.09 0.86
N ARG A 13 -5.77 -1.61 0.52
CA ARG A 13 -6.32 -1.51 -0.84
C ARG A 13 -6.65 -0.07 -1.22
N ALA A 14 -7.14 0.73 -0.27
CA ALA A 14 -7.37 2.15 -0.47
C ALA A 14 -6.05 2.92 -0.66
N ALA A 15 -5.03 2.63 0.15
CA ALA A 15 -3.71 3.23 0.04
C ALA A 15 -3.02 2.89 -1.30
N LEU A 16 -3.17 1.65 -1.77
CA LEU A 16 -2.73 1.21 -3.09
C LEU A 16 -3.40 1.98 -4.24
N GLY A 17 -4.71 2.19 -4.16
CA GLY A 17 -5.45 2.99 -5.14
C GLY A 17 -5.00 4.45 -5.15
N LEU A 18 -4.80 5.04 -3.97
CA LEU A 18 -4.35 6.42 -3.83
C LEU A 18 -2.90 6.61 -4.32
N ALA A 19 -2.01 5.65 -4.00
CA ALA A 19 -0.64 5.65 -4.50
C ALA A 19 -0.58 5.58 -6.03
N ARG A 20 -1.43 4.76 -6.68
CA ARG A 20 -1.54 4.72 -8.14
C ARG A 20 -2.03 6.04 -8.73
N LEU A 21 -2.98 6.71 -8.07
CA LEU A 21 -3.45 8.02 -8.51
C LEU A 21 -2.34 9.08 -8.41
N TRP A 22 -1.59 9.07 -7.31
CA TRP A 22 -0.45 9.97 -7.12
C TRP A 22 0.71 9.67 -8.07
N ALA A 23 0.89 8.42 -8.50
CA ALA A 23 1.84 8.05 -9.55
C ALA A 23 1.60 8.84 -10.84
N ASN A 24 0.32 8.92 -11.23
CA ASN A 24 -0.09 9.62 -12.44
C ASN A 24 0.04 11.15 -12.35
N ASP A 25 0.09 11.68 -11.12
CA ASP A 25 0.20 13.12 -10.82
C ASP A 25 1.65 13.54 -10.51
N GLY A 26 2.63 12.63 -10.66
CA GLY A 26 4.05 12.89 -10.37
C GLY A 26 4.39 12.95 -8.87
N LYS A 27 3.45 12.59 -7.99
CA LYS A 27 3.58 12.61 -6.52
C LYS A 27 4.14 11.29 -5.98
N SER A 28 5.25 10.88 -6.57
CA SER A 28 5.93 9.61 -6.31
C SER A 28 6.46 9.49 -4.87
N LYS A 29 6.76 10.62 -4.21
CA LYS A 29 7.28 10.64 -2.83
C LYS A 29 6.16 10.41 -1.82
N GLU A 30 5.04 11.11 -1.98
CA GLU A 30 3.86 10.99 -1.14
C GLU A 30 3.26 9.58 -1.23
N ALA A 31 3.25 9.00 -2.44
CA ALA A 31 2.81 7.63 -2.66
C ALA A 31 3.69 6.60 -1.94
N ARG A 32 5.00 6.84 -1.93
CA ARG A 32 5.98 6.04 -1.19
C ARG A 32 5.77 6.13 0.31
N ASP A 33 5.64 7.34 0.85
CA ASP A 33 5.48 7.56 2.30
C ASP A 33 4.18 6.95 2.82
N LEU A 34 3.07 7.09 2.07
CA LEU A 34 1.78 6.48 2.39
C LEU A 34 1.87 4.94 2.41
N LEU A 35 2.45 4.34 1.37
CA LEU A 35 2.59 2.89 1.29
C LEU A 35 3.52 2.35 2.38
N ALA A 36 4.59 3.05 2.71
CA ALA A 36 5.50 2.67 3.79
C ALA A 36 4.81 2.69 5.17
N ALA A 37 4.02 3.73 5.45
CA ALA A 37 3.25 3.84 6.69
C ALA A 37 2.27 2.68 6.85
N VAL A 38 1.52 2.36 5.79
CA VAL A 38 0.53 1.28 5.81
C VAL A 38 1.21 -0.09 5.88
N CYS A 39 2.24 -0.35 5.08
CA CYS A 39 3.00 -1.61 5.13
C CYS A 39 3.69 -1.82 6.49
N GLY A 40 4.09 -0.75 7.19
CA GLY A 40 4.72 -0.82 8.50
C GLY A 40 3.83 -1.36 9.62
N TRP A 41 2.49 -1.31 9.48
CA TRP A 41 1.55 -1.87 10.47
C TRP A 41 1.21 -3.34 10.22
N PHE A 42 1.73 -3.90 9.12
CA PHE A 42 1.49 -5.27 8.66
C PHE A 42 2.66 -6.23 8.93
N THR A 43 3.47 -5.94 9.94
CA THR A 43 4.71 -6.66 10.30
C THR A 43 4.54 -8.15 10.61
N GLU A 44 3.31 -8.65 10.84
CA GLU A 44 3.02 -10.07 10.96
C GLU A 44 2.06 -10.51 9.84
N GLY A 45 2.62 -10.99 8.73
CA GLY A 45 1.91 -11.96 7.88
C GLY A 45 1.22 -11.43 6.62
N LEU A 46 1.64 -10.32 6.02
CA LEU A 46 1.07 -9.89 4.73
C LEU A 46 1.76 -10.49 3.50
N ASP A 47 2.02 -11.78 3.52
CA ASP A 47 2.70 -12.50 2.43
C ASP A 47 1.73 -12.97 1.32
N THR A 48 0.77 -12.12 0.96
CA THR A 48 -0.37 -12.51 0.11
C THR A 48 -0.71 -11.42 -0.89
N ARG A 49 0.03 -11.36 -2.02
CA ARG A 49 -0.24 -10.53 -3.22
C ARG A 49 -0.27 -9.01 -3.05
N ASP A 50 -0.90 -8.43 -2.03
CA ASP A 50 -1.04 -6.99 -1.89
C ASP A 50 0.31 -6.29 -1.61
N LEU A 51 1.24 -6.95 -0.88
CA LEU A 51 2.62 -6.45 -0.75
C LEU A 51 3.39 -6.48 -2.07
N LYS A 52 3.13 -7.49 -2.92
CA LYS A 52 3.73 -7.57 -4.27
C LYS A 52 3.17 -6.48 -5.18
N ASP A 53 1.85 -6.27 -5.15
CA ASP A 53 1.21 -5.19 -5.90
C ASP A 53 1.70 -3.81 -5.42
N ALA A 54 1.91 -3.63 -4.11
CA ALA A 54 2.51 -2.41 -3.56
C ALA A 54 3.94 -2.21 -4.06
N HIS A 55 4.76 -3.26 -4.09
CA HIS A 55 6.11 -3.20 -4.66
C HIS A 55 6.13 -2.90 -6.16
N VAL A 56 5.19 -3.45 -6.94
CA VAL A 56 5.06 -3.17 -8.38
C VAL A 56 4.65 -1.72 -8.61
N VAL A 57 3.69 -1.22 -7.83
CA VAL A 57 3.31 0.21 -7.85
C VAL A 57 4.51 1.08 -7.46
N LEU A 58 5.29 0.65 -6.45
CA LEU A 58 6.49 1.34 -6.02
C LEU A 58 7.57 1.41 -7.10
N ALA A 59 7.79 0.32 -7.82
CA ALA A 59 8.75 0.24 -8.92
C ALA A 59 8.35 1.11 -10.12
N ASN A 60 7.06 1.43 -10.27
CA ASN A 60 6.55 2.32 -11.32
C ASN A 60 6.74 3.82 -11.01
N PHE A 61 7.29 4.16 -9.83
CA PHE A 61 7.65 5.54 -9.46
C PHE A 61 9.13 5.91 -9.73
N ALA A 62 9.87 5.05 -10.45
CA ALA A 62 11.28 5.28 -10.80
C ALA A 62 11.44 6.40 -11.84
#